data_AF-A0A960W8L2-F1
#
_entry.id   AF-A0A960W8L2-F1
#
_cell.length_a   1.000
_cell.length_b   1.000
_cell.length_c   1.000
_cell.angle_alpha   90.00
_cell.angle_beta   90.00
_cell.angle_gamma   90.00
#
_symmetry.space_group_name_H-M   'P 1'
#
loop_
_entity.id
_entity.type
_entity.pdbx_description
1 polymer ?
#
loop_
_entity_poly.entity_id
_entity_poly.type
_entity_poly.pdbx_seq_one_letter_code
_entity_poly.pdbx_strand_id
1 'polypeptide(L)'
;MKLIKYCTAANILFVITAFITGCSPSYPKETMLKDIVDMVKREYGYDVKARLIGKTLGVYFPLTQIIDYDRSMVESFSQKHNDIHLSIRRITTSSDAEVDFFVTIFTDQLNGYELSFTRSVEDIVRVLLNNISINDYAERMVMYYGYDPVQLAERSIRKLLEEIPERRSGVASYMVSDEKFNDSFLFRNLMESELKDELDYSIIAIKTKRISRDKTLVYVKVRETYTPKEGYEDYQFTFPSRTIHEFLFEMTLLKGFLPLITKTYSFRDKHYGQTILPPVPNEFIHHLDIEEWDDYFYLEEVTLPSFIIGQVTTRMTKKFQEADNPDAKRREDDYDFLQGPVNILTISGDYLTDKEHPHDLPFFQVSLLFKEGEKNVISKEVEELILRYFKRTLEKYRFTEYSRLDIRSSDGSPLISFDKKAIDDLQLDTETWKSFFKMRPTTNF
;
A
#
# COMPACT_ATOMS: atom_id res chain seq x y z
N MET A 1 -47.84 -21.94 -52.20
CA MET A 1 -46.35 -21.96 -52.18
C MET A 1 -45.68 -20.59 -52.03
N LYS A 2 -46.29 -19.46 -52.42
CA LYS A 2 -45.67 -18.13 -52.23
C LYS A 2 -45.66 -17.64 -50.77
N LEU A 3 -46.66 -17.99 -49.95
CA LEU A 3 -46.74 -17.56 -48.54
C LEU A 3 -45.60 -18.12 -47.64
N ILE A 4 -45.14 -19.35 -47.90
CA ILE A 4 -44.08 -20.01 -47.11
C ILE A 4 -42.71 -19.32 -47.31
N LYS A 5 -42.49 -18.68 -48.46
CA LYS A 5 -41.25 -17.95 -48.75
C LYS A 5 -41.15 -16.60 -48.00
N TYR A 6 -42.28 -15.98 -47.65
CA TYR A 6 -42.28 -14.72 -46.90
C TYR A 6 -42.06 -14.94 -45.40
N CYS A 7 -42.57 -16.03 -44.82
CA CYS A 7 -42.30 -16.38 -43.41
C CYS A 7 -40.83 -16.74 -43.15
N THR A 8 -40.14 -17.37 -44.10
CA THR A 8 -38.72 -17.72 -43.96
C THR A 8 -37.81 -16.49 -44.05
N ALA A 9 -38.10 -15.55 -44.94
CA ALA A 9 -37.33 -14.30 -45.05
C ALA A 9 -37.49 -13.39 -43.81
N ALA A 10 -38.70 -13.31 -43.24
CA ALA A 10 -38.96 -12.52 -42.03
C ALA A 10 -38.25 -13.07 -40.78
N ASN A 11 -38.20 -14.40 -40.63
CA ASN A 11 -37.47 -15.04 -39.52
C ASN A 11 -35.95 -14.86 -39.65
N ILE A 12 -35.39 -14.92 -40.87
CA ILE A 12 -33.96 -14.66 -41.09
C ILE A 12 -33.62 -13.19 -40.76
N LEU A 13 -34.48 -12.23 -41.15
CA LEU A 13 -34.27 -10.82 -40.83
C LEU A 13 -34.35 -10.56 -39.32
N PHE A 14 -35.30 -11.18 -38.61
CA PHE A 14 -35.45 -11.04 -37.16
C PHE A 14 -34.25 -11.61 -36.39
N VAL A 15 -33.75 -12.78 -36.81
CA VAL A 15 -32.55 -13.41 -36.25
C VAL A 15 -31.32 -12.51 -36.49
N ILE A 16 -31.15 -11.97 -37.70
CA ILE A 16 -30.04 -11.05 -38.02
C ILE A 16 -30.12 -9.77 -37.18
N THR A 17 -31.30 -9.16 -37.01
CA THR A 17 -31.44 -7.96 -36.17
C THR A 17 -31.22 -8.23 -34.69
N ALA A 18 -31.58 -9.42 -34.19
CA ALA A 18 -31.32 -9.82 -32.80
C ALA A 18 -29.82 -10.05 -32.52
N PHE A 19 -29.02 -10.37 -33.53
CA PHE A 19 -27.57 -10.49 -33.42
C PHE A 19 -26.82 -9.16 -33.59
N ILE A 20 -27.42 -8.13 -34.20
CA ILE A 20 -26.78 -6.82 -34.42
C ILE A 20 -26.98 -5.87 -33.22
N THR A 21 -27.97 -6.10 -32.35
CA THR A 21 -28.03 -5.45 -31.02
C THR A 21 -27.08 -6.13 -30.04
N GLY A 22 -25.85 -6.42 -30.48
CA GLY A 22 -24.80 -6.97 -29.64
C GLY A 22 -24.67 -6.11 -28.40
N CYS A 23 -24.80 -6.74 -27.23
CA CYS A 23 -24.70 -6.10 -25.93
C CYS A 23 -23.40 -5.30 -25.86
N SER A 24 -23.49 -3.99 -26.07
CA SER A 24 -22.38 -3.09 -25.78
C SER A 24 -22.16 -3.11 -24.26
N PRO A 25 -20.90 -3.03 -23.79
CA PRO A 25 -20.62 -2.96 -22.37
C PRO A 25 -21.41 -1.81 -21.75
N SER A 26 -21.98 -2.03 -20.56
CA SER A 26 -22.74 -0.98 -19.87
C SER A 26 -21.83 0.16 -19.42
N TYR A 27 -20.53 -0.12 -19.23
CA TYR A 27 -19.50 0.85 -18.84
C TYR A 27 -18.26 0.70 -19.73
N PRO A 28 -18.19 1.42 -20.86
CA PRO A 28 -17.01 1.42 -21.72
C PRO A 28 -15.73 1.81 -20.97
N LYS A 29 -14.59 1.22 -21.36
CA LYS A 29 -13.28 1.46 -20.76
C LYS A 29 -12.92 2.94 -20.67
N GLU A 30 -13.30 3.73 -21.67
CA GLU A 30 -13.00 5.17 -21.75
C GLU A 30 -13.73 5.99 -20.69
N THR A 31 -14.93 5.56 -20.28
CA THR A 31 -15.75 6.27 -19.28
C THR A 31 -15.73 5.60 -17.91
N MET A 32 -15.24 4.36 -17.80
CA MET A 32 -15.26 3.55 -16.58
C MET A 32 -14.85 4.31 -15.31
N LEU A 33 -13.73 5.06 -15.34
CA LEU A 33 -13.26 5.80 -14.16
C LEU A 33 -14.24 6.90 -13.73
N LYS A 34 -14.79 7.63 -14.70
CA LYS A 34 -15.81 8.65 -14.46
C LYS A 34 -17.10 8.00 -13.96
N ASP A 35 -17.52 6.90 -14.56
CA ASP A 35 -18.74 6.19 -14.20
C ASP A 35 -18.68 5.66 -12.75
N ILE A 36 -17.50 5.25 -12.27
CA ILE A 36 -17.29 4.88 -10.85
C ILE A 36 -17.51 6.07 -9.94
N VAL A 37 -16.86 7.20 -10.22
CA VAL A 37 -16.98 8.43 -9.40
C VAL A 37 -18.42 8.93 -9.40
N ASP A 38 -19.05 9.01 -10.57
CA ASP A 38 -20.42 9.48 -10.74
C ASP A 38 -21.43 8.52 -10.07
N MET A 39 -21.24 7.20 -10.17
CA MET A 39 -22.10 6.21 -9.50
C MET A 39 -22.02 6.32 -7.98
N VAL A 40 -20.80 6.33 -7.44
CA VAL A 40 -20.58 6.43 -5.99
C VAL A 40 -21.14 7.74 -5.44
N LYS A 41 -20.91 8.86 -6.15
CA LYS A 41 -21.45 10.17 -5.75
C LYS A 41 -22.97 10.21 -5.82
N ARG A 42 -23.57 9.67 -6.90
CA ARG A 42 -25.02 9.68 -7.12
C ARG A 42 -25.78 8.78 -6.16
N GLU A 43 -25.29 7.57 -5.90
CA GLU A 43 -25.99 6.56 -5.09
C GLU A 43 -25.76 6.77 -3.59
N TYR A 44 -24.58 7.24 -3.19
CA TYR A 44 -24.19 7.29 -1.77
C TYR A 44 -23.72 8.67 -1.28
N GLY A 45 -23.53 9.64 -2.19
CA GLY A 45 -23.09 10.99 -1.84
C GLY A 45 -21.60 11.14 -1.57
N TYR A 46 -20.80 10.07 -1.74
CA TYR A 46 -19.38 10.06 -1.40
C TYR A 46 -18.52 10.67 -2.51
N ASP A 47 -17.52 11.46 -2.12
CA ASP A 47 -16.52 12.01 -3.02
C ASP A 47 -15.30 11.09 -3.05
N VAL A 48 -15.16 10.32 -4.12
CA VAL A 48 -14.06 9.39 -4.35
C VAL A 48 -13.23 9.80 -5.55
N LYS A 49 -11.99 9.32 -5.62
CA LYS A 49 -11.14 9.40 -6.82
C LYS A 49 -10.94 7.99 -7.38
N ALA A 50 -10.85 7.86 -8.70
CA ALA A 50 -10.59 6.59 -9.36
C ALA A 50 -9.42 6.73 -10.35
N ARG A 51 -8.60 5.68 -10.47
CA ARG A 51 -7.44 5.63 -11.38
C ARG A 51 -7.24 4.22 -11.89
N LEU A 52 -6.78 4.08 -13.14
CA LEU A 52 -6.36 2.81 -13.71
C LEU A 52 -4.85 2.85 -13.99
N ILE A 53 -4.09 1.89 -13.45
CA ILE A 53 -2.67 1.68 -13.76
C ILE A 53 -2.52 0.23 -14.23
N GLY A 54 -2.09 0.05 -15.48
CA GLY A 54 -2.05 -1.26 -16.11
C GLY A 54 -3.43 -1.94 -16.06
N LYS A 55 -3.50 -3.11 -15.42
CA LYS A 55 -4.75 -3.86 -15.18
C LYS A 55 -5.32 -3.70 -13.78
N THR A 56 -4.87 -2.68 -13.05
CA THR A 56 -5.28 -2.40 -11.67
C THR A 56 -6.13 -1.14 -11.57
N LEU A 57 -7.36 -1.28 -11.10
CA LEU A 57 -8.26 -0.18 -10.81
C LEU A 57 -8.13 0.24 -9.33
N GLY A 58 -7.67 1.46 -9.07
CA GLY A 58 -7.72 2.04 -7.73
C GLY A 58 -8.95 2.90 -7.52
N VAL A 59 -9.50 2.87 -6.31
CA VAL A 59 -10.48 3.83 -5.82
C VAL A 59 -10.04 4.35 -4.45
N TYR A 60 -9.86 5.65 -4.36
CA TYR A 60 -9.42 6.35 -3.15
C TYR A 60 -10.60 7.10 -2.51
N PHE A 61 -10.80 6.87 -1.21
CA PHE A 61 -11.85 7.50 -0.43
C PHE A 61 -11.29 8.11 0.86
N PRO A 62 -11.12 9.45 0.92
CA PRO A 62 -10.75 10.11 2.16
C PRO A 62 -11.94 10.11 3.12
N LEU A 63 -11.68 9.71 4.37
CA LEU A 63 -12.64 9.68 5.46
C LEU A 63 -12.16 10.57 6.59
N THR A 64 -13.09 11.19 7.30
CA THR A 64 -12.74 11.93 8.53
C THR A 64 -12.15 11.00 9.59
N GLN A 65 -12.70 9.80 9.72
CA GLN A 65 -12.30 8.83 10.73
C GLN A 65 -12.63 7.40 10.27
N ILE A 66 -11.69 6.48 10.44
CA ILE A 66 -11.87 5.03 10.21
C ILE A 66 -11.95 4.28 11.53
N ILE A 67 -11.18 4.75 12.52
CA ILE A 67 -10.98 4.09 13.81
C ILE A 67 -11.42 5.03 14.93
N ASP A 68 -12.21 4.52 15.88
CA ASP A 68 -12.65 5.26 17.06
C ASP A 68 -11.53 5.35 18.12
N TYR A 69 -11.74 6.14 19.17
CA TYR A 69 -10.76 6.36 20.26
C TYR A 69 -10.39 5.07 21.00
N ASP A 70 -11.29 4.08 21.02
CA ASP A 70 -11.07 2.76 21.61
C ASP A 70 -10.34 1.77 20.68
N ARG A 71 -9.91 2.24 19.49
CA ARG A 71 -9.27 1.47 18.42
C ARG A 71 -10.20 0.48 17.69
N SER A 72 -11.51 0.58 17.89
CA SER A 72 -12.49 -0.17 17.09
C SER A 72 -12.74 0.51 15.73
N MET A 73 -13.16 -0.26 14.73
CA MET A 73 -13.63 0.33 13.46
C MET A 73 -14.97 1.01 13.69
N VAL A 74 -15.10 2.25 13.21
CA VAL A 74 -16.38 2.98 13.29
C VAL A 74 -17.45 2.19 12.52
N GLU A 75 -18.64 2.00 13.10
CA GLU A 75 -19.71 1.18 12.49
C GLU A 75 -20.05 1.63 11.05
N SER A 76 -20.08 2.95 10.82
CA SER A 76 -20.34 3.52 9.48
C SER A 76 -19.28 3.18 8.43
N PHE A 77 -18.08 2.77 8.83
CA PHE A 77 -17.01 2.39 7.89
C PHE A 77 -17.40 1.15 7.09
N SER A 78 -17.94 0.12 7.74
CA SER A 78 -18.33 -1.13 7.09
C SER A 78 -19.40 -0.91 6.01
N GLN A 79 -20.37 -0.03 6.28
CA GLN A 79 -21.39 0.34 5.31
C GLN A 79 -20.76 1.06 4.11
N LYS A 80 -19.97 2.11 4.35
CA LYS A 80 -19.28 2.88 3.30
C LYS A 80 -18.37 2.02 2.42
N HIS A 81 -17.64 1.09 3.04
CA HIS A 81 -16.80 0.13 2.35
C HIS A 81 -17.62 -0.78 1.42
N ASN A 82 -18.73 -1.31 1.91
CA ASN A 82 -19.62 -2.15 1.14
C ASN A 82 -20.26 -1.38 -0.04
N ASP A 83 -20.72 -0.16 0.19
CA ASP A 83 -21.34 0.70 -0.82
C ASP A 83 -20.39 0.99 -1.99
N ILE A 84 -19.14 1.35 -1.68
CA ILE A 84 -18.09 1.53 -2.71
C ILE A 84 -17.76 0.21 -3.40
N HIS A 85 -17.64 -0.89 -2.63
CA HIS A 85 -17.34 -2.19 -3.20
C HIS A 85 -18.41 -2.67 -4.19
N LEU A 86 -19.70 -2.48 -3.87
CA LEU A 86 -20.82 -2.82 -4.73
C LEU A 86 -20.80 -2.01 -6.04
N SER A 87 -20.50 -0.72 -5.94
CA SER A 87 -20.39 0.17 -7.11
C SER A 87 -19.28 -0.28 -8.05
N ILE A 88 -18.07 -0.51 -7.51
CA ILE A 88 -16.91 -0.95 -8.29
C ILE A 88 -17.20 -2.30 -8.93
N ARG A 89 -17.72 -3.26 -8.16
CA ARG A 89 -18.06 -4.60 -8.67
C ARG A 89 -19.02 -4.52 -9.84
N ARG A 90 -20.09 -3.71 -9.76
CA ARG A 90 -21.07 -3.59 -10.85
C ARG A 90 -20.43 -3.11 -12.14
N ILE A 91 -19.53 -2.14 -12.03
CA ILE A 91 -18.86 -1.53 -13.17
C ILE A 91 -17.82 -2.48 -13.76
N THR A 92 -16.93 -3.03 -12.92
CA THR A 92 -15.84 -3.90 -13.39
C THR A 92 -16.36 -5.18 -14.04
N THR A 93 -17.46 -5.76 -13.57
CA THR A 93 -18.04 -6.96 -14.19
C THR A 93 -18.88 -6.67 -15.43
N SER A 94 -19.12 -5.40 -15.76
CA SER A 94 -19.97 -4.97 -16.89
C SER A 94 -19.24 -4.02 -17.84
N SER A 95 -17.92 -3.93 -17.69
CA SER A 95 -17.01 -3.14 -18.52
C SER A 95 -16.26 -4.03 -19.50
N ASP A 96 -15.80 -3.45 -20.60
CA ASP A 96 -14.84 -4.04 -21.53
C ASP A 96 -13.38 -3.69 -21.18
N ALA A 97 -13.15 -2.96 -20.09
CA ALA A 97 -11.82 -2.74 -19.56
C ALA A 97 -11.21 -4.05 -19.03
N GLU A 98 -9.96 -4.34 -19.43
CA GLU A 98 -9.16 -5.42 -18.87
C GLU A 98 -8.68 -5.06 -17.45
N VAL A 99 -9.52 -5.33 -16.45
CA VAL A 99 -9.21 -5.13 -15.03
C VAL A 99 -9.06 -6.49 -14.35
N ASP A 100 -7.84 -6.79 -13.90
CA ASP A 100 -7.55 -8.04 -13.17
C ASP A 100 -7.76 -7.85 -11.67
N PHE A 101 -7.40 -6.67 -11.16
CA PHE A 101 -7.47 -6.32 -9.75
C PHE A 101 -8.10 -4.96 -9.55
N PHE A 102 -8.75 -4.78 -8.40
CA PHE A 102 -9.04 -3.44 -7.91
C PHE A 102 -8.64 -3.27 -6.45
N VAL A 103 -8.23 -2.05 -6.12
CA VAL A 103 -7.74 -1.64 -4.81
C VAL A 103 -8.62 -0.51 -4.31
N THR A 104 -9.30 -0.71 -3.17
CA THR A 104 -9.98 0.38 -2.46
C THR A 104 -9.10 0.87 -1.34
N ILE A 105 -8.76 2.16 -1.33
CA ILE A 105 -7.89 2.81 -0.34
C ILE A 105 -8.74 3.79 0.46
N PHE A 106 -8.75 3.62 1.78
CA PHE A 106 -9.43 4.49 2.72
C PHE A 106 -8.37 5.16 3.59
N THR A 107 -8.40 6.49 3.67
CA THR A 107 -7.48 7.24 4.54
C THR A 107 -8.24 8.03 5.58
N ASP A 108 -7.88 7.85 6.84
CA ASP A 108 -8.35 8.62 7.98
C ASP A 108 -7.59 9.95 8.02
N GLN A 109 -8.27 11.05 7.72
CA GLN A 109 -7.67 12.39 7.66
C GLN A 109 -7.34 12.96 9.05
N LEU A 110 -7.95 12.43 10.12
CA LEU A 110 -7.69 12.89 11.48
C LEU A 110 -6.42 12.24 12.04
N ASN A 111 -6.36 10.91 11.92
CA ASN A 111 -5.34 10.09 12.56
C ASN A 111 -4.20 9.69 11.62
N GLY A 112 -4.38 9.83 10.31
CA GLY A 112 -3.41 9.42 9.30
C GLY A 112 -3.36 7.91 9.10
N TYR A 113 -4.40 7.15 9.46
CA TYR A 113 -4.49 5.72 9.17
C TYR A 113 -4.81 5.48 7.69
N GLU A 114 -4.24 4.44 7.12
CA GLU A 114 -4.56 3.95 5.78
C GLU A 114 -5.00 2.48 5.86
N LEU A 115 -6.15 2.19 5.26
CA LEU A 115 -6.67 0.85 5.11
C LEU A 115 -6.92 0.60 3.63
N SER A 116 -6.30 -0.44 3.06
CA SER A 116 -6.52 -0.82 1.68
C SER A 116 -6.93 -2.27 1.53
N PHE A 117 -7.78 -2.51 0.54
CA PHE A 117 -8.27 -3.83 0.18
C PHE A 117 -8.02 -4.07 -1.29
N THR A 118 -7.20 -5.07 -1.60
CA THR A 118 -6.94 -5.53 -2.96
C THR A 118 -7.71 -6.82 -3.20
N ARG A 119 -8.41 -6.89 -4.33
CA ARG A 119 -9.27 -8.02 -4.70
C ARG A 119 -9.12 -8.35 -6.18
N SER A 120 -9.23 -9.63 -6.51
CA SER A 120 -9.30 -10.13 -7.89
C SER A 120 -10.72 -9.94 -8.45
N VAL A 121 -10.80 -9.41 -9.68
CA VAL A 121 -12.06 -9.33 -10.43
C VAL A 121 -12.53 -10.74 -10.80
N GLU A 122 -11.62 -11.66 -11.11
CA GLU A 122 -11.95 -13.07 -11.36
C GLU A 122 -12.66 -13.68 -10.14
N ASP A 123 -12.15 -13.46 -8.93
CA ASP A 123 -12.78 -13.98 -7.72
C ASP A 123 -14.16 -13.37 -7.47
N ILE A 124 -14.39 -12.11 -7.84
CA ILE A 124 -15.74 -11.51 -7.82
C ILE A 124 -16.69 -12.27 -8.73
N VAL A 125 -16.26 -12.56 -9.97
CA VAL A 125 -17.07 -13.30 -10.92
C VAL A 125 -17.34 -14.72 -10.39
N ARG A 126 -16.33 -15.36 -9.80
CA ARG A 126 -16.48 -16.70 -9.20
C ARG A 126 -17.46 -16.71 -8.04
N VAL A 127 -17.43 -15.71 -7.14
CA VAL A 127 -18.41 -15.65 -6.04
C VAL A 127 -19.82 -15.32 -6.55
N LEU A 128 -19.96 -14.49 -7.59
CA LEU A 128 -21.25 -14.22 -8.26
C LEU A 128 -21.87 -15.47 -8.88
N LEU A 129 -21.02 -16.33 -9.44
CA LEU A 129 -21.41 -17.61 -10.05
C LEU A 129 -21.50 -18.75 -9.02
N ASN A 130 -21.33 -18.48 -7.73
CA ASN A 130 -21.29 -19.48 -6.65
C ASN A 130 -20.21 -20.56 -6.83
N ASN A 131 -19.13 -20.27 -7.58
CA ASN A 131 -17.99 -21.17 -7.76
C ASN A 131 -17.06 -21.19 -6.53
N ILE A 132 -17.12 -20.14 -5.70
CA ILE A 132 -16.45 -20.05 -4.40
C ILE A 132 -17.44 -19.48 -3.38
N SER A 133 -17.26 -19.82 -2.10
CA SER A 133 -18.10 -19.26 -1.03
C SER A 133 -17.70 -17.81 -0.73
N ILE A 134 -18.60 -17.06 -0.08
CA ILE A 134 -18.30 -15.70 0.41
C ILE A 134 -17.10 -15.71 1.36
N ASN A 135 -16.97 -16.75 2.20
CA ASN A 135 -15.84 -16.90 3.11
C ASN A 135 -14.53 -17.16 2.35
N ASP A 136 -14.52 -18.03 1.33
CA ASP A 136 -13.32 -18.26 0.51
C ASP A 136 -12.93 -16.99 -0.27
N TYR A 137 -13.91 -16.21 -0.74
CA TYR A 137 -13.68 -14.90 -1.34
C TYR A 137 -13.07 -13.90 -0.35
N ALA A 138 -13.63 -13.79 0.86
CA ALA A 138 -13.09 -12.91 1.91
C ALA A 138 -11.66 -13.29 2.30
N GLU A 139 -11.36 -14.59 2.38
CA GLU A 139 -10.01 -15.10 2.67
C GLU A 139 -8.99 -14.83 1.56
N ARG A 140 -9.44 -14.59 0.31
CA ARG A 140 -8.60 -14.29 -0.85
C ARG A 140 -8.24 -12.81 -0.99
N MET A 141 -8.87 -11.95 -0.21
CA MET A 141 -8.57 -10.52 -0.20
C MET A 141 -7.21 -10.25 0.44
N VAL A 142 -6.43 -9.33 -0.14
CA VAL A 142 -5.24 -8.78 0.52
C VAL A 142 -5.66 -7.50 1.22
N MET A 143 -5.50 -7.47 2.54
CA MET A 143 -5.77 -6.31 3.37
C MET A 143 -4.43 -5.74 3.83
N TYR A 144 -4.28 -4.42 3.67
CA TYR A 144 -3.17 -3.68 4.25
C TYR A 144 -3.73 -2.64 5.22
N TYR A 145 -3.16 -2.61 6.41
CA TYR A 145 -3.46 -1.65 7.46
C TYR A 145 -2.16 -1.00 7.89
N GLY A 146 -2.10 0.32 7.84
CA GLY A 146 -0.91 1.08 8.18
C GLY A 146 -1.22 2.55 8.39
N TYR A 147 -0.17 3.37 8.32
CA TYR A 147 -0.31 4.81 8.29
C TYR A 147 -0.09 5.33 6.87
N ASP A 148 -0.80 6.40 6.53
CA ASP A 148 -0.55 7.16 5.31
C ASP A 148 0.81 7.89 5.46
N PRO A 149 1.84 7.46 4.71
CA PRO A 149 3.17 8.05 4.83
C PRO A 149 3.20 9.49 4.32
N VAL A 150 2.21 9.92 3.53
CA VAL A 150 2.09 11.30 3.03
C VAL A 150 1.70 12.22 4.17
N GLN A 151 0.59 11.90 4.85
CA GLN A 151 0.09 12.70 5.97
C GLN A 151 1.07 12.72 7.14
N LEU A 152 1.68 11.57 7.49
CA LEU A 152 2.68 11.51 8.56
C LEU A 152 3.92 12.32 8.23
N ALA A 153 4.43 12.23 7.01
CA ALA A 153 5.60 13.00 6.58
C ALA A 153 5.31 14.51 6.61
N GLU A 154 4.18 14.94 6.06
CA GLU A 154 3.77 16.36 6.10
C GLU A 154 3.68 16.87 7.54
N ARG A 155 2.96 16.15 8.41
CA ARG A 155 2.80 16.52 9.82
C ARG A 155 4.14 16.61 10.55
N SER A 156 5.05 15.67 10.28
CA SER A 156 6.39 15.68 10.88
C SER A 156 7.26 16.83 10.40
N ILE A 157 7.21 17.20 9.12
CA ILE A 157 7.97 18.36 8.62
C ILE A 157 7.41 19.67 9.18
N ARG A 158 6.08 19.81 9.29
CA ARG A 158 5.46 20.98 9.95
C ARG A 158 5.92 21.10 11.40
N LYS A 159 5.81 20.01 12.15
CA LYS A 159 6.23 19.95 13.56
C LYS A 159 7.73 20.23 13.72
N LEU A 160 8.57 19.67 12.84
CA LEU A 160 9.99 19.98 12.82
C LEU A 160 10.22 21.49 12.70
N LEU A 161 9.61 22.15 11.71
CA LEU A 161 9.78 23.59 11.49
C LEU A 161 9.27 24.44 12.66
N GLU A 162 8.18 24.02 13.31
CA GLU A 162 7.65 24.64 14.53
C GLU A 162 8.58 24.46 15.74
N GLU A 163 9.28 23.33 15.85
CA GLU A 163 10.16 23.03 16.99
C GLU A 163 11.58 23.59 16.85
N ILE A 164 12.05 23.92 15.63
CA ILE A 164 13.40 24.47 15.41
C ILE A 164 13.69 25.71 16.29
N PRO A 165 12.78 26.69 16.44
CA PRO A 165 13.01 27.85 17.30
C PRO A 165 13.20 27.50 18.78
N GLU A 166 12.48 26.50 19.28
CA GLU A 166 12.41 26.17 20.71
C GLU A 166 13.39 25.08 21.15
N ARG A 167 13.64 24.07 20.30
CA ARG A 167 14.28 22.79 20.68
C ARG A 167 15.19 22.24 19.58
N ARG A 168 16.33 22.90 19.37
CA ARG A 168 17.29 22.55 18.32
C ARG A 168 17.89 21.16 18.46
N SER A 169 18.16 20.70 19.69
CA SER A 169 18.59 19.32 19.95
C SER A 169 17.51 18.28 19.62
N GLY A 170 16.24 18.68 19.61
CA GLY A 170 15.11 17.84 19.22
C GLY A 170 15.08 17.52 17.73
N VAL A 171 15.70 18.35 16.88
CA VAL A 171 15.72 18.15 15.42
C VAL A 171 16.39 16.83 15.03
N ALA A 172 17.43 16.42 15.76
CA ALA A 172 18.12 15.15 15.52
C ALA A 172 17.20 13.93 15.66
N SER A 173 16.10 14.05 16.44
CA SER A 173 15.13 12.95 16.61
C SER A 173 14.30 12.66 15.36
N TYR A 174 14.23 13.60 14.42
CA TYR A 174 13.53 13.43 13.14
C TYR A 174 14.37 12.75 12.08
N MET A 175 15.66 12.50 12.33
CA MET A 175 16.61 12.09 11.30
C MET A 175 17.14 10.69 11.54
N VAL A 176 17.37 9.96 10.46
CA VAL A 176 18.25 8.78 10.52
C VAL A 176 19.68 9.30 10.66
N SER A 177 20.42 8.83 11.66
CA SER A 177 21.82 9.23 11.84
C SER A 177 22.64 8.77 10.62
N ASP A 178 22.96 9.69 9.73
CA ASP A 178 23.87 9.50 8.61
C ASP A 178 24.97 10.56 8.71
N GLU A 179 26.21 10.17 8.43
CA GLU A 179 27.38 11.06 8.41
C GLU A 179 27.17 12.26 7.49
N LYS A 180 26.34 12.09 6.44
CA LYS A 180 26.03 13.14 5.47
C LYS A 180 25.13 14.26 5.98
N PHE A 181 24.45 14.08 7.11
CA PHE A 181 23.58 15.12 7.64
C PHE A 181 24.36 16.37 8.07
N ASN A 182 25.55 16.19 8.66
CA ASN A 182 26.40 17.28 9.11
C ASN A 182 26.87 18.20 7.97
N ASP A 183 26.92 17.68 6.74
CA ASP A 183 27.27 18.45 5.55
C ASP A 183 26.05 19.12 4.89
N SER A 184 24.85 18.83 5.37
CA SER A 184 23.62 19.34 4.77
C SER A 184 23.46 20.84 4.97
N PHE A 185 22.83 21.47 3.99
CA PHE A 185 22.39 22.87 4.06
C PHE A 185 21.51 23.12 5.30
N LEU A 186 20.62 22.17 5.61
CA LEU A 186 19.74 22.27 6.77
C LEU A 186 20.54 22.31 8.07
N PHE A 187 21.54 21.44 8.22
CA PHE A 187 22.38 21.43 9.42
C PHE A 187 23.07 22.77 9.65
N ARG A 188 23.62 23.41 8.61
CA ARG A 188 24.21 24.76 8.73
C ARG A 188 23.21 25.79 9.20
N ASN A 189 21.98 25.78 8.66
CA ASN A 189 20.93 26.69 9.10
C ASN A 189 20.56 26.43 10.58
N LEU A 190 20.46 25.16 10.98
CA LEU A 190 20.23 24.79 12.38
C LEU A 190 21.35 25.28 13.31
N MET A 191 22.62 25.20 12.90
CA MET A 191 23.74 25.71 13.69
C MET A 191 23.68 27.25 13.83
N GLU A 192 23.37 27.97 12.76
CA GLU A 192 23.21 29.44 12.83
C GLU A 192 21.99 29.87 13.64
N SER A 193 20.98 29.01 13.77
CA SER A 193 19.80 29.32 14.60
C SER A 193 20.20 29.64 16.04
N GLU A 194 21.31 29.10 16.55
CA GLU A 194 21.88 29.43 17.86
C GLU A 194 22.13 30.90 18.08
N LEU A 195 22.39 31.64 17.00
CA LEU A 195 22.76 33.05 17.00
C LEU A 195 21.55 33.96 16.69
N LYS A 196 20.34 33.38 16.58
CA LYS A 196 19.09 34.07 16.20
C LYS A 196 18.10 34.10 17.36
N ASP A 197 17.46 35.24 17.57
CA ASP A 197 16.28 35.47 18.42
C ASP A 197 15.03 35.62 17.54
N GLU A 198 13.85 35.39 18.14
CA GLU A 198 12.54 35.50 17.47
C GLU A 198 12.48 34.73 16.13
N LEU A 199 13.18 33.58 16.06
CA LEU A 199 13.24 32.76 14.86
C LEU A 199 11.86 32.17 14.56
N ASP A 200 11.38 32.36 13.33
CA ASP A 200 10.13 31.80 12.81
C ASP A 200 10.34 31.24 11.39
N TYR A 201 9.67 30.12 11.12
CA TYR A 201 9.60 29.51 9.80
C TYR A 201 8.15 29.51 9.30
N SER A 202 7.77 30.58 8.60
CA SER A 202 6.46 30.69 7.98
C SER A 202 6.39 29.82 6.71
N ILE A 203 5.61 28.74 6.73
CA ILE A 203 5.40 27.85 5.58
C ILE A 203 4.61 28.58 4.48
N ILE A 204 5.22 28.75 3.31
CA ILE A 204 4.59 29.32 2.10
C ILE A 204 3.89 28.24 1.30
N ALA A 205 4.54 27.08 1.13
CA ALA A 205 3.98 25.93 0.42
C ALA A 205 4.57 24.65 0.99
N ILE A 206 3.77 23.59 1.01
CA ILE A 206 4.22 22.23 1.30
C ILE A 206 3.50 21.31 0.33
N LYS A 207 4.26 20.41 -0.29
CA LYS A 207 3.75 19.44 -1.25
C LYS A 207 4.40 18.11 -1.00
N THR A 208 3.66 17.05 -1.28
CA THR A 208 4.09 15.70 -0.95
C THR A 208 3.90 14.75 -2.11
N LYS A 209 4.81 13.77 -2.21
CA LYS A 209 4.73 12.72 -3.21
C LYS A 209 5.12 11.39 -2.60
N ARG A 210 4.17 10.46 -2.55
CA ARG A 210 4.46 9.07 -2.18
C ARG A 210 5.27 8.40 -3.29
N ILE A 211 6.39 7.80 -2.93
CA ILE A 211 7.30 7.09 -3.84
C ILE A 211 7.11 5.57 -3.70
N SER A 212 6.92 5.10 -2.48
CA SER A 212 6.61 3.71 -2.15
C SER A 212 5.65 3.65 -0.96
N ARG A 213 5.31 2.45 -0.50
CA ARG A 213 4.45 2.27 0.68
C ARG A 213 4.98 2.95 1.94
N ASP A 214 6.29 3.03 2.09
CA ASP A 214 6.99 3.54 3.27
C ASP A 214 7.79 4.82 2.99
N LYS A 215 7.98 5.22 1.73
CA LYS A 215 8.79 6.38 1.34
C LYS A 215 7.95 7.51 0.76
N THR A 216 8.20 8.72 1.25
CA THR A 216 7.56 9.95 0.82
C THR A 216 8.61 11.03 0.57
N LEU A 217 8.41 11.81 -0.48
CA LEU A 217 9.08 13.09 -0.68
C LEU A 217 8.22 14.22 -0.14
N VAL A 218 8.84 15.14 0.59
CA VAL A 218 8.20 16.37 1.07
C VAL A 218 8.97 17.56 0.55
N TYR A 219 8.37 18.29 -0.38
CA TYR A 219 8.83 19.62 -0.77
C TYR A 219 8.24 20.64 0.20
N VAL A 220 9.05 21.55 0.72
CA VAL A 220 8.56 22.66 1.51
C VAL A 220 9.27 23.96 1.14
N LYS A 221 8.48 25.01 1.03
CA LYS A 221 8.92 26.38 0.81
C LYS A 221 8.58 27.20 2.03
N VAL A 222 9.58 27.75 2.70
CA VAL A 222 9.41 28.49 3.96
C VAL A 222 10.06 29.86 3.87
N ARG A 223 9.51 30.83 4.58
CA ARG A 223 10.16 32.11 4.85
C ARG A 223 10.72 32.08 6.25
N GLU A 224 12.03 32.26 6.36
CA GLU A 224 12.69 32.39 7.65
C GLU A 224 12.68 33.86 8.08
N THR A 225 12.30 34.15 9.32
CA THR A 225 12.47 35.49 9.92
C THR A 225 13.10 35.37 11.29
N TYR A 226 14.00 36.29 11.61
CA TYR A 226 14.65 36.37 12.91
C TYR A 226 15.20 37.77 13.18
N THR A 227 15.59 38.01 14.43
CA THR A 227 16.46 39.10 14.87
C THR A 227 17.80 38.51 15.35
N PRO A 228 18.97 39.11 15.05
CA PRO A 228 20.23 38.61 15.62
C PRO A 228 20.18 38.69 17.15
N LYS A 229 20.73 37.67 17.82
CA LYS A 229 20.95 37.72 19.27
C LYS A 229 21.88 38.86 19.66
N GLU A 230 21.72 39.35 20.89
CA GLU A 230 22.63 40.34 21.48
C GLU A 230 24.10 39.86 21.36
N GLY A 231 24.95 40.69 20.77
CA GLY A 231 26.36 40.38 20.51
C GLY A 231 26.64 39.72 19.14
N TYR A 232 25.62 39.43 18.35
CA TYR A 232 25.72 38.87 16.99
C TYR A 232 25.10 39.78 15.92
N GLU A 233 24.91 41.07 16.22
CA GLU A 233 24.30 42.04 15.31
C GLU A 233 25.12 42.23 14.02
N ASP A 234 26.45 42.17 14.13
CA ASP A 234 27.40 42.26 13.01
C ASP A 234 27.75 40.88 12.40
N TYR A 235 27.15 39.78 12.90
CA TYR A 235 27.40 38.45 12.36
C TYR A 235 26.87 38.31 10.93
N GLN A 236 27.71 37.85 10.02
CA GLN A 236 27.31 37.58 8.63
C GLN A 236 26.64 36.22 8.53
N PHE A 237 25.35 36.19 8.80
CA PHE A 237 24.53 34.99 8.60
C PHE A 237 24.59 34.53 7.14
N THR A 238 24.65 33.21 6.94
CA THR A 238 24.62 32.61 5.60
C THR A 238 23.34 33.03 4.87
N PHE A 239 22.23 33.15 5.60
CA PHE A 239 20.94 33.58 5.07
C PHE A 239 20.40 34.76 5.87
N PRO A 240 20.20 35.94 5.25
CA PRO A 240 19.61 37.08 5.94
C PRO A 240 18.15 36.81 6.30
N SER A 241 17.65 37.49 7.34
CA SER A 241 16.24 37.46 7.72
C SER A 241 15.32 37.77 6.53
N ARG A 242 14.17 37.10 6.46
CA ARG A 242 13.19 37.07 5.35
C ARG A 242 13.63 36.28 4.11
N THR A 243 14.70 35.51 4.19
CA THR A 243 15.08 34.58 3.12
C THR A 243 14.00 33.52 2.92
N ILE A 244 13.77 33.15 1.66
CA ILE A 244 12.88 32.06 1.29
C ILE A 244 13.76 30.84 1.01
N HIS A 245 13.50 29.78 1.76
CA HIS A 245 14.15 28.49 1.61
C HIS A 245 13.21 27.52 0.91
N GLU A 246 13.79 26.68 0.06
CA GLU A 246 13.09 25.57 -0.57
C GLU A 246 13.85 24.30 -0.22
N PHE A 247 13.22 23.41 0.53
CA PHE A 247 13.77 22.14 0.97
C PHE A 247 13.04 20.99 0.29
N LEU A 248 13.77 19.91 0.05
CA LEU A 248 13.20 18.61 -0.31
C LEU A 248 13.68 17.58 0.71
N PHE A 249 12.74 16.92 1.36
CA PHE A 249 12.99 15.85 2.33
C PHE A 249 12.64 14.52 1.71
N GLU A 250 13.54 13.54 1.82
CA GLU A 250 13.20 12.13 1.68
C GLU A 250 12.87 11.59 3.06
N MET A 251 11.68 11.01 3.21
CA MET A 251 11.22 10.44 4.47
C MET A 251 10.85 8.98 4.30
N THR A 252 11.16 8.17 5.30
CA THR A 252 10.78 6.76 5.40
C THR A 252 10.03 6.49 6.70
N LEU A 253 8.95 5.71 6.65
CA LEU A 253 8.25 5.21 7.84
C LEU A 253 8.99 4.02 8.45
N LEU A 254 9.80 4.26 9.48
CA LEU A 254 10.39 3.18 10.28
C LEU A 254 9.29 2.45 11.06
N LYS A 255 9.31 1.11 11.00
CA LYS A 255 8.28 0.24 11.61
C LYS A 255 6.84 0.57 11.16
N GLY A 256 6.69 1.24 10.01
CA GLY A 256 5.39 1.57 9.43
C GLY A 256 4.64 2.74 10.09
N PHE A 257 5.21 3.41 11.10
CA PHE A 257 4.52 4.52 11.78
C PHE A 257 5.43 5.68 12.22
N LEU A 258 6.76 5.49 12.28
CA LEU A 258 7.70 6.53 12.69
C LEU A 258 8.32 7.18 11.45
N PRO A 259 7.84 8.36 11.00
CA PRO A 259 8.45 9.06 9.87
C PRO A 259 9.83 9.60 10.26
N LEU A 260 10.87 9.16 9.55
CA LEU A 260 12.23 9.65 9.70
C LEU A 260 12.72 10.26 8.39
N ILE A 261 13.36 11.41 8.50
CA ILE A 261 14.10 12.05 7.42
C ILE A 261 15.34 11.21 7.15
N THR A 262 15.40 10.59 5.98
CA THR A 262 16.56 9.82 5.54
C THR A 262 17.55 10.69 4.79
N LYS A 263 17.06 11.68 4.04
CA LYS A 263 17.91 12.62 3.28
C LYS A 263 17.26 13.99 3.20
N THR A 264 18.10 15.02 3.09
CA THR A 264 17.69 16.41 2.87
C THR A 264 18.41 16.99 1.68
N TYR A 265 17.70 17.76 0.87
CA TYR A 265 18.23 18.46 -0.28
C TYR A 265 17.81 19.93 -0.22
N SER A 266 18.74 20.82 -0.55
CA SER A 266 18.36 22.19 -0.93
C SER A 266 17.72 22.12 -2.31
N PHE A 267 16.53 22.69 -2.51
CA PHE A 267 15.88 22.65 -3.81
C PHE A 267 16.29 23.84 -4.69
N ARG A 268 16.54 25.00 -4.08
CA ARG A 268 17.13 26.18 -4.75
C ARG A 268 18.01 26.91 -3.76
N ASP A 269 19.32 26.91 -4.00
CA ASP A 269 20.25 27.74 -3.25
C ASP A 269 20.53 29.03 -4.04
N LYS A 270 20.57 30.19 -3.38
CA LYS A 270 21.02 31.44 -4.00
C LYS A 270 22.42 31.74 -3.49
N HIS A 271 23.44 31.29 -4.22
CA HIS A 271 24.82 31.63 -3.91
C HIS A 271 25.24 32.84 -4.76
N TYR A 272 25.57 33.96 -4.12
CA TYR A 272 25.97 35.21 -4.80
C TYR A 272 24.98 35.71 -5.86
N GLY A 273 23.68 35.51 -5.63
CA GLY A 273 22.63 35.92 -6.56
C GLY A 273 22.36 34.95 -7.72
N GLN A 274 23.13 33.87 -7.86
CA GLN A 274 22.84 32.78 -8.80
C GLN A 274 22.05 31.67 -8.11
N THR A 275 20.95 31.24 -8.73
CA THR A 275 20.21 30.06 -8.28
C THR A 275 20.97 28.80 -8.72
N ILE A 276 21.57 28.11 -7.76
CA ILE A 276 22.17 26.80 -7.96
C ILE A 276 21.10 25.76 -7.60
N LEU A 277 20.70 24.97 -8.59
CA LEU A 277 19.95 23.74 -8.38
C LEU A 277 20.99 22.66 -8.07
N PRO A 278 21.14 22.21 -6.82
CA PRO A 278 22.02 21.08 -6.57
C PRO A 278 21.52 19.86 -7.36
N PRO A 279 22.43 18.95 -7.74
CA PRO A 279 22.04 17.77 -8.50
C PRO A 279 21.03 16.97 -7.69
N VAL A 280 19.81 16.93 -8.20
CA VAL A 280 18.78 16.05 -7.64
C VAL A 280 19.20 14.61 -7.94
N PRO A 281 19.17 13.68 -6.96
CA PRO A 281 19.48 12.29 -7.20
C PRO A 281 18.71 11.73 -8.40
N ASN A 282 19.35 10.86 -9.17
CA ASN A 282 18.77 10.30 -10.41
C ASN A 282 17.39 9.67 -10.20
N GLU A 283 17.18 9.07 -9.02
CA GLU A 283 15.92 8.47 -8.58
C GLU A 283 14.74 9.45 -8.51
N PHE A 284 14.98 10.77 -8.46
CA PHE A 284 13.94 11.80 -8.40
C PHE A 284 13.82 12.64 -9.66
N ILE A 285 14.61 12.38 -10.70
CA ILE A 285 14.51 13.12 -11.98
C ILE A 285 13.09 13.03 -12.55
N HIS A 286 12.44 11.88 -12.39
CA HIS A 286 11.06 11.65 -12.84
C HIS A 286 9.99 12.33 -11.96
N HIS A 287 10.40 12.95 -10.86
CA HIS A 287 9.51 13.61 -9.91
C HIS A 287 9.76 15.13 -9.83
N LEU A 288 10.57 15.72 -10.70
CA LEU A 288 10.95 17.13 -10.58
C LEU A 288 9.78 18.12 -10.77
N ASP A 289 8.69 17.71 -11.41
CA ASP A 289 7.51 18.56 -11.55
C ASP A 289 6.68 18.58 -10.26
N ILE A 290 7.07 19.47 -9.36
CA ILE A 290 6.40 19.72 -8.09
C ILE A 290 4.96 20.24 -8.30
N GLU A 291 4.62 20.80 -9.46
CA GLU A 291 3.23 21.24 -9.71
C GLU A 291 2.27 20.05 -9.88
N GLU A 292 2.78 18.86 -10.16
CA GLU A 292 2.01 17.62 -10.19
C GLU A 292 1.97 16.89 -8.84
N TRP A 293 2.65 17.41 -7.82
CA TRP A 293 2.67 16.83 -6.48
C TRP A 293 1.49 17.34 -5.67
N ASP A 294 0.44 16.54 -5.55
CA ASP A 294 -0.62 16.69 -4.53
C ASP A 294 -1.52 15.44 -4.53
N ASP A 295 -0.89 14.27 -4.64
CA ASP A 295 -1.61 13.03 -4.85
C ASP A 295 -1.55 12.13 -3.63
N TYR A 296 -2.50 12.37 -2.71
CA TYR A 296 -2.83 11.43 -1.62
C TYR A 296 -3.33 10.07 -2.16
N PHE A 297 -3.60 9.95 -3.47
CA PHE A 297 -4.03 8.71 -4.09
C PHE A 297 -2.85 8.00 -4.78
N TYR A 298 -2.01 7.36 -3.95
CA TYR A 298 -0.99 6.44 -4.42
C TYR A 298 -1.59 5.10 -4.84
N LEU A 299 -1.19 4.60 -6.01
CA LEU A 299 -1.59 3.30 -6.51
C LEU A 299 -0.40 2.65 -7.22
N GLU A 300 -0.11 1.40 -6.84
CA GLU A 300 0.82 0.53 -7.55
C GLU A 300 0.03 -0.41 -8.46
N GLU A 301 0.63 -0.83 -9.57
CA GLU A 301 0.08 -1.95 -10.32
C GLU A 301 0.17 -3.23 -9.49
N VAL A 302 -0.96 -3.89 -9.31
CA VAL A 302 -1.05 -5.21 -8.71
C VAL A 302 -0.91 -6.24 -9.82
N THR A 303 0.03 -7.16 -9.64
CA THR A 303 0.23 -8.32 -10.51
C THR A 303 -0.27 -9.57 -9.80
N LEU A 304 -0.57 -10.63 -10.55
CA LEU A 304 -0.98 -11.88 -9.94
C LEU A 304 0.07 -12.45 -8.95
N PRO A 305 1.38 -12.45 -9.25
CA PRO A 305 2.39 -12.84 -8.26
C PRO A 305 2.38 -11.99 -6.99
N SER A 306 2.33 -10.64 -7.12
CA SER A 306 2.31 -9.76 -5.94
C SER A 306 1.04 -9.92 -5.11
N PHE A 307 -0.10 -10.23 -5.75
CA PHE A 307 -1.35 -10.56 -5.07
C PHE A 307 -1.31 -11.91 -4.35
N ILE A 308 -0.70 -12.94 -4.95
CA ILE A 308 -0.53 -14.27 -4.34
C ILE A 308 0.32 -14.16 -3.08
N ILE A 309 1.49 -13.51 -3.14
CA ILE A 309 2.37 -13.36 -1.99
C ILE A 309 1.75 -12.46 -0.92
N GLY A 310 1.00 -11.44 -1.33
CA GLY A 310 0.16 -10.62 -0.44
C GLY A 310 -0.84 -11.47 0.35
N GLN A 311 -1.55 -12.40 -0.29
CA GLN A 311 -2.49 -13.28 0.42
C GLN A 311 -1.80 -14.19 1.44
N VAL A 312 -0.65 -14.75 1.06
CA VAL A 312 0.12 -15.63 1.94
C VAL A 312 0.57 -14.85 3.18
N THR A 313 1.19 -13.68 2.99
CA THR A 313 1.72 -12.86 4.07
C THR A 313 0.62 -12.29 4.98
N THR A 314 -0.52 -11.84 4.43
CA THR A 314 -1.68 -11.40 5.24
C THR A 314 -2.23 -12.54 6.10
N ARG A 315 -2.40 -13.74 5.54
CA ARG A 315 -2.91 -14.90 6.31
C ARG A 315 -1.93 -15.34 7.39
N MET A 316 -0.64 -15.37 7.09
CA MET A 316 0.40 -15.71 8.05
C MET A 316 0.48 -14.68 9.19
N THR A 317 0.44 -13.39 8.88
CA THR A 317 0.39 -12.31 9.88
C THR A 317 -0.76 -12.53 10.85
N LYS A 318 -1.97 -12.81 10.32
CA LYS A 318 -3.15 -13.09 11.15
C LYS A 318 -2.92 -14.30 12.06
N LYS A 319 -2.34 -15.38 11.54
CA LYS A 319 -2.06 -16.60 12.31
C LYS A 319 -1.02 -16.37 13.41
N PHE A 320 0.02 -15.58 13.15
CA PHE A 320 0.99 -15.20 14.18
C PHE A 320 0.37 -14.32 15.27
N GLN A 321 -0.48 -13.36 14.89
CA GLN A 321 -1.22 -12.54 15.85
C GLN A 321 -2.19 -13.37 16.71
N GLU A 322 -2.87 -14.35 16.12
CA GLU A 322 -3.72 -15.30 16.86
C GLU A 322 -2.88 -16.13 17.86
N ALA A 323 -1.70 -16.59 17.47
CA ALA A 323 -0.81 -17.38 18.31
C ALA A 323 -0.20 -16.58 19.48
N ASP A 324 0.10 -15.30 19.25
CA ASP A 324 0.64 -14.38 20.24
C ASP A 324 -0.42 -13.86 21.23
N ASN A 325 -1.72 -14.01 20.92
CA ASN A 325 -2.80 -13.56 21.77
C ASN A 325 -3.22 -14.68 22.76
N PRO A 326 -2.98 -14.53 24.07
CA PRO A 326 -3.33 -15.56 25.06
C PRO A 326 -4.83 -15.79 25.19
N ASP A 327 -5.65 -14.80 24.82
CA ASP A 327 -7.11 -14.89 24.85
C ASP A 327 -7.71 -15.45 23.54
N ALA A 328 -6.88 -15.68 22.52
CA ALA A 328 -7.33 -16.27 21.27
C ALA A 328 -7.81 -17.71 21.51
N LYS A 329 -9.14 -17.86 21.57
CA LYS A 329 -9.76 -19.19 21.62
C LYS A 329 -9.57 -19.85 20.26
N ARG A 330 -8.90 -21.01 20.28
CA ARG A 330 -8.91 -21.93 19.14
C ARG A 330 -10.35 -22.20 18.75
N ARG A 331 -10.73 -21.85 17.53
CA ARG A 331 -12.03 -22.26 16.99
C ARG A 331 -11.99 -23.78 16.79
N GLU A 332 -13.11 -24.45 16.99
CA GLU A 332 -13.19 -25.92 16.90
C GLU A 332 -12.76 -26.46 15.52
N ASP A 333 -12.78 -25.58 14.51
CA ASP A 333 -12.38 -25.77 13.12
C ASP A 333 -11.03 -25.11 12.74
N ASP A 334 -10.28 -24.54 13.70
CA ASP A 334 -8.97 -23.92 13.42
C ASP A 334 -7.84 -24.95 13.59
N TYR A 335 -7.56 -25.65 12.50
CA TYR A 335 -6.51 -26.68 12.41
C TYR A 335 -5.13 -26.11 12.09
N ASP A 336 -5.08 -24.84 11.71
CA ASP A 336 -3.85 -24.08 11.44
C ASP A 336 -3.39 -23.28 12.67
N PHE A 337 -3.91 -23.62 13.86
CA PHE A 337 -3.58 -22.93 15.11
C PHE A 337 -2.13 -23.27 15.54
N LEU A 338 -1.27 -22.26 15.56
CA LEU A 338 0.08 -22.37 16.10
C LEU A 338 0.01 -22.38 17.64
N GLN A 339 0.71 -23.34 18.26
CA GLN A 339 0.79 -23.41 19.72
C GLN A 339 1.96 -22.58 20.23
N GLY A 340 1.66 -21.58 21.06
CA GLY A 340 2.67 -20.77 21.76
C GLY A 340 3.09 -19.50 21.01
N PRO A 341 3.79 -18.60 21.70
CA PRO A 341 4.23 -17.34 21.12
C PRO A 341 5.18 -17.61 19.97
N VAL A 342 4.97 -16.92 18.86
CA VAL A 342 5.87 -17.01 17.71
C VAL A 342 6.89 -15.89 17.83
N ASN A 343 8.16 -16.20 17.62
CA ASN A 343 9.24 -15.20 17.68
C ASN A 343 9.26 -14.24 16.47
N ILE A 344 8.18 -14.21 15.67
CA ILE A 344 8.04 -13.44 14.44
C ILE A 344 7.07 -12.29 14.69
N LEU A 345 7.55 -11.07 14.51
CA LEU A 345 6.78 -9.84 14.65
C LEU A 345 6.00 -9.50 13.37
N THR A 346 6.66 -9.60 12.22
CA THR A 346 6.08 -9.22 10.92
C THR A 346 6.54 -10.18 9.84
N ILE A 347 5.66 -10.44 8.88
CA ILE A 347 5.97 -11.17 7.64
C ILE A 347 5.61 -10.29 6.44
N SER A 348 6.55 -10.16 5.52
CA SER A 348 6.35 -9.51 4.21
C SER A 348 6.75 -10.45 3.10
N GLY A 349 6.45 -10.11 1.86
CA GLY A 349 6.90 -10.92 0.75
C GLY A 349 6.79 -10.22 -0.59
N ASP A 350 7.66 -10.66 -1.48
CA ASP A 350 7.94 -10.06 -2.78
C ASP A 350 8.04 -11.15 -3.85
N TYR A 351 7.91 -10.74 -5.10
CA TYR A 351 8.17 -11.58 -6.26
C TYR A 351 9.29 -10.94 -7.08
N LEU A 352 10.44 -11.62 -7.12
CA LEU A 352 11.72 -11.03 -7.52
C LEU A 352 12.30 -11.75 -8.73
N THR A 353 12.97 -11.01 -9.60
CA THR A 353 13.83 -11.58 -10.64
C THR A 353 15.27 -11.65 -10.12
N ASP A 354 15.96 -12.75 -10.39
CA ASP A 354 17.36 -12.91 -10.00
C ASP A 354 18.23 -11.98 -10.86
N LYS A 355 18.88 -10.99 -10.24
CA LYS A 355 19.72 -10.02 -10.97
C LYS A 355 21.01 -10.65 -11.49
N GLU A 356 21.51 -11.69 -10.83
CA GLU A 356 22.70 -12.42 -11.25
C GLU A 356 22.35 -13.38 -12.39
N HIS A 357 21.11 -13.89 -12.39
CA HIS A 357 20.59 -14.82 -13.39
C HIS A 357 19.29 -14.29 -14.01
N PRO A 358 19.32 -13.22 -14.82
CA PRO A 358 18.11 -12.57 -15.34
C PRO A 358 17.29 -13.46 -16.31
N HIS A 359 17.84 -14.60 -16.71
CA HIS A 359 17.16 -15.62 -17.52
C HIS A 359 16.43 -16.67 -16.69
N ASP A 360 16.67 -16.72 -15.38
CA ASP A 360 15.95 -17.62 -14.50
C ASP A 360 14.51 -17.15 -14.30
N LEU A 361 13.60 -18.11 -14.10
CA LEU A 361 12.24 -17.76 -13.71
C LEU A 361 12.27 -16.98 -12.40
N PRO A 362 11.37 -16.00 -12.21
CA PRO A 362 11.35 -15.23 -10.99
C PRO A 362 10.98 -16.12 -9.79
N PHE A 363 11.26 -15.66 -8.58
CA PHE A 363 11.03 -16.40 -7.37
C PHE A 363 10.25 -15.60 -6.35
N PHE A 364 9.60 -16.29 -5.43
CA PHE A 364 8.93 -15.67 -4.30
C PHE A 364 9.90 -15.53 -3.14
N GLN A 365 9.89 -14.40 -2.46
CA GLN A 365 10.61 -14.19 -1.21
C GLN A 365 9.61 -13.87 -0.10
N VAL A 366 9.79 -14.51 1.05
CA VAL A 366 9.11 -14.18 2.30
C VAL A 366 10.16 -13.68 3.28
N SER A 367 9.96 -12.49 3.83
CA SER A 367 10.85 -11.90 4.82
C SER A 367 10.20 -11.91 6.20
N LEU A 368 10.93 -12.43 7.19
CA LEU A 368 10.50 -12.56 8.58
C LEU A 368 11.26 -11.57 9.45
N LEU A 369 10.53 -10.71 10.15
CA LEU A 369 11.08 -9.84 11.20
C LEU A 369 10.89 -10.54 12.55
N PHE A 370 12.00 -10.82 13.25
CA PHE A 370 11.96 -11.47 14.56
C PHE A 370 11.84 -10.45 15.71
N LYS A 371 11.35 -10.90 16.87
CA LYS A 371 11.33 -10.10 18.11
C LYS A 371 12.77 -9.82 18.56
N GLU A 372 12.99 -8.64 19.16
CA GLU A 372 14.33 -8.21 19.60
C GLU A 372 14.92 -9.20 20.62
N GLY A 373 16.16 -9.64 20.39
CA GLY A 373 16.86 -10.61 21.24
C GLY A 373 16.57 -12.09 20.93
N GLU A 374 15.61 -12.38 20.06
CA GLU A 374 15.32 -13.75 19.64
C GLU A 374 16.26 -14.22 18.52
N LYS A 375 16.50 -15.53 18.45
CA LYS A 375 17.28 -16.12 17.36
C LYS A 375 16.46 -16.14 16.07
N ASN A 376 17.10 -15.83 14.94
CA ASN A 376 16.56 -15.97 13.58
C ASN A 376 16.45 -17.46 13.19
N VAL A 377 15.64 -18.22 13.93
CA VAL A 377 15.40 -19.66 13.69
C VAL A 377 13.91 -19.85 13.51
N ILE A 378 13.53 -20.39 12.36
CA ILE A 378 12.15 -20.81 12.10
C ILE A 378 11.94 -22.21 12.66
N SER A 379 10.82 -22.43 13.34
CA SER A 379 10.42 -23.79 13.72
C SER A 379 9.87 -24.53 12.51
N LYS A 380 9.90 -25.87 12.56
CA LYS A 380 9.37 -26.72 11.49
C LYS A 380 7.87 -26.50 11.27
N GLU A 381 7.12 -26.20 12.33
CA GLU A 381 5.69 -25.90 12.26
C GLU A 381 5.42 -24.61 11.48
N VAL A 382 6.22 -23.56 11.70
CA VAL A 382 6.11 -22.30 10.95
C VAL A 382 6.48 -22.50 9.48
N GLU A 383 7.55 -23.24 9.22
CA GLU A 383 7.99 -23.61 7.87
C GLU A 383 6.88 -24.34 7.11
N GLU A 384 6.33 -25.41 7.69
CA GLU A 384 5.23 -26.18 7.11
C GLU A 384 3.99 -25.30 6.87
N LEU A 385 3.67 -24.40 7.80
CA LEU A 385 2.52 -23.51 7.66
C LEU A 385 2.69 -22.55 6.46
N ILE A 386 3.87 -21.94 6.32
CA ILE A 386 4.19 -21.06 5.17
C ILE A 386 4.05 -21.82 3.87
N LEU A 387 4.65 -23.01 3.77
CA LEU A 387 4.58 -23.85 2.56
C LEU A 387 3.15 -24.24 2.19
N ARG A 388 2.33 -24.61 3.18
CA ARG A 388 0.92 -24.96 2.97
C ARG A 388 0.12 -23.79 2.42
N TYR A 389 0.22 -22.60 3.03
CA TYR A 389 -0.48 -21.41 2.54
C TYR A 389 0.00 -20.98 1.16
N PHE A 390 1.31 -21.05 0.94
CA PHE A 390 1.92 -20.71 -0.34
C PHE A 390 1.40 -21.64 -1.46
N LYS A 391 1.56 -22.96 -1.30
CA LYS A 391 1.09 -23.96 -2.28
C LYS A 391 -0.41 -23.85 -2.56
N ARG A 392 -1.23 -23.78 -1.51
CA ARG A 392 -2.70 -23.66 -1.65
C ARG A 392 -3.07 -22.40 -2.44
N THR A 393 -2.36 -21.30 -2.23
CA THR A 393 -2.63 -20.05 -2.94
C THR A 393 -2.20 -20.16 -4.40
N LEU A 394 -1.06 -20.78 -4.71
CA LEU A 394 -0.67 -21.08 -6.09
C LEU A 394 -1.72 -21.92 -6.83
N GLU A 395 -2.20 -23.00 -6.21
CA GLU A 395 -3.22 -23.89 -6.79
C GLU A 395 -4.54 -23.16 -7.04
N LYS A 396 -4.95 -22.27 -6.13
CA LYS A 396 -6.19 -21.47 -6.24
C LYS A 396 -6.22 -20.60 -7.51
N TYR A 397 -5.06 -20.11 -7.96
CA TYR A 397 -4.90 -19.27 -9.15
C TYR A 397 -4.20 -19.99 -10.31
N ARG A 398 -3.89 -21.29 -10.17
CA ARG A 398 -3.15 -22.09 -11.15
C ARG A 398 -1.84 -21.43 -11.59
N PHE A 399 -1.17 -20.73 -10.66
CA PHE A 399 0.05 -19.99 -10.96
C PHE A 399 1.25 -20.95 -10.99
N THR A 400 2.00 -20.93 -12.10
CA THR A 400 3.13 -21.87 -12.32
C THR A 400 4.44 -21.19 -12.69
N GLU A 401 4.45 -19.87 -12.89
CA GLU A 401 5.62 -19.11 -13.33
C GLU A 401 6.49 -18.73 -12.14
N TYR A 402 7.21 -19.70 -11.55
CA TYR A 402 8.17 -19.44 -10.49
C TYR A 402 9.30 -20.48 -10.48
N SER A 403 10.46 -20.14 -9.91
CA SER A 403 11.59 -21.06 -9.74
C SER A 403 11.73 -21.63 -8.33
N ARG A 404 11.51 -20.80 -7.31
CA ARG A 404 11.67 -21.16 -5.89
C ARG A 404 10.86 -20.26 -4.95
N LEU A 405 10.81 -20.64 -3.68
CA LEU A 405 10.39 -19.82 -2.54
C LEU A 405 11.56 -19.66 -1.57
N ASP A 406 12.02 -18.43 -1.37
CA ASP A 406 13.05 -18.10 -0.39
C ASP A 406 12.39 -17.54 0.87
N ILE A 407 12.77 -18.05 2.05
CA ILE A 407 12.42 -17.45 3.33
C ILE A 407 13.69 -16.84 3.92
N ARG A 408 13.62 -15.55 4.22
CA ARG A 408 14.75 -14.76 4.72
C ARG A 408 14.37 -14.03 6.00
N SER A 409 15.38 -13.66 6.77
CA SER A 409 15.21 -12.64 7.80
C SER A 409 15.00 -11.27 7.16
N SER A 410 14.42 -10.33 7.90
CA SER A 410 14.25 -8.92 7.50
C SER A 410 15.56 -8.20 7.17
N ASP A 411 16.72 -8.68 7.68
CA ASP A 411 18.06 -8.19 7.32
C ASP A 411 18.59 -8.78 6.00
N GLY A 412 17.80 -9.62 5.33
CA GLY A 412 18.14 -10.27 4.07
C GLY A 412 18.93 -11.58 4.21
N SER A 413 19.29 -12.00 5.43
CA SER A 413 19.98 -13.28 5.64
C SER A 413 19.08 -14.46 5.28
N PRO A 414 19.60 -15.47 4.55
CA PRO A 414 18.82 -16.62 4.13
C PRO A 414 18.52 -17.52 5.34
N LEU A 415 17.26 -17.97 5.46
CA LEU A 415 16.84 -18.93 6.49
C LEU A 415 16.61 -20.31 5.88
N ILE A 416 15.80 -20.37 4.82
CA ILE A 416 15.51 -21.60 4.08
C ILE A 416 15.10 -21.25 2.64
N SER A 417 15.29 -22.18 1.71
CA SER A 417 14.86 -22.05 0.32
C SER A 417 14.27 -23.36 -0.16
N PHE A 418 13.17 -23.28 -0.91
CA PHE A 418 12.47 -24.42 -1.50
C PHE A 418 12.44 -24.26 -3.01
N ASP A 419 13.02 -25.21 -3.74
CA ASP A 419 12.86 -25.24 -5.18
C ASP A 419 11.41 -25.57 -5.56
N LYS A 420 11.03 -25.19 -6.79
CA LYS A 420 9.68 -25.44 -7.30
C LYS A 420 9.29 -26.92 -7.23
N LYS A 421 10.21 -27.85 -7.47
CA LYS A 421 9.90 -29.28 -7.47
C LYS A 421 9.48 -29.74 -6.07
N ALA A 422 10.20 -29.32 -5.02
CA ALA A 422 9.86 -29.62 -3.64
C ALA A 422 8.47 -29.08 -3.26
N ILE A 423 8.11 -27.89 -3.75
CA ILE A 423 6.79 -27.28 -3.53
C ILE A 423 5.71 -28.05 -4.31
N ASP A 424 5.95 -28.35 -5.59
CA ASP A 424 5.01 -29.06 -6.45
C ASP A 424 4.77 -30.51 -5.96
N ASP A 425 5.81 -31.18 -5.46
CA ASP A 425 5.74 -32.54 -4.90
C ASP A 425 5.12 -32.61 -3.49
N LEU A 426 4.99 -31.47 -2.78
CA LEU A 426 4.42 -31.42 -1.44
C LEU A 426 2.98 -31.96 -1.42
N GLN A 427 2.74 -33.15 -0.88
CA GLN A 427 1.38 -33.65 -0.77
C GLN A 427 0.68 -32.92 0.38
N LEU A 428 -0.23 -32.01 0.03
CA LEU A 428 -1.21 -31.52 0.97
C LEU A 428 -2.13 -32.71 1.26
N ASP A 429 -1.96 -33.36 2.41
CA ASP A 429 -2.88 -34.42 2.84
C ASP A 429 -4.27 -33.80 3.04
N THR A 430 -5.07 -33.90 1.98
CA THR A 430 -6.44 -33.40 1.96
C THR A 430 -7.40 -34.32 2.71
N GLU A 431 -7.02 -35.54 3.12
CA GLU A 431 -7.87 -36.51 3.84
C GLU A 431 -7.82 -36.28 5.36
N THR A 432 -6.64 -36.01 5.94
CA THR A 432 -6.54 -35.35 7.27
C THR A 432 -7.06 -33.93 7.26
N TRP A 433 -7.59 -33.44 6.13
CA TRP A 433 -8.26 -32.15 6.01
C TRP A 433 -9.79 -32.32 5.82
N LYS A 434 -10.24 -33.16 4.89
CA LYS A 434 -11.66 -33.41 4.57
C LYS A 434 -12.43 -34.12 5.68
N SER A 435 -11.77 -34.99 6.45
CA SER A 435 -12.36 -35.57 7.67
C SER A 435 -12.64 -34.50 8.74
N PHE A 436 -11.97 -33.36 8.69
CA PHE A 436 -12.19 -32.22 9.57
C PHE A 436 -13.26 -31.23 9.07
N PHE A 437 -13.52 -31.11 7.76
CA PHE A 437 -14.62 -30.27 7.22
C PHE A 437 -16.01 -30.91 7.28
N LYS A 438 -16.15 -32.15 7.77
CA LYS A 438 -17.46 -32.80 7.99
C LYS A 438 -18.08 -32.40 9.33
N MET A 439 -18.27 -31.10 9.59
CA MET A 439 -19.32 -30.65 10.50
C MET A 439 -20.41 -29.96 9.70
N ARG A 440 -21.60 -30.57 9.71
CA ARG A 440 -22.78 -30.12 8.97
C ARG A 440 -23.19 -28.72 9.42
N PRO A 441 -23.72 -27.85 8.53
CA PRO A 441 -24.61 -26.79 8.99
C PRO A 441 -25.92 -27.46 9.42
N THR A 442 -26.10 -27.71 10.71
CA THR A 442 -27.44 -27.88 11.29
C THR A 442 -27.89 -26.57 11.90
N THR A 443 -28.25 -25.63 11.03
CA THR A 443 -29.22 -24.60 11.36
C THR A 443 -30.11 -24.41 10.14
N ASN A 444 -31.32 -24.95 10.24
CA ASN A 444 -32.43 -24.57 9.38
C ASN A 444 -32.67 -23.06 9.56
N PHE A 445 -32.68 -22.32 8.45
CA PHE A 445 -33.40 -21.05 8.38
C PHE A 445 -34.89 -21.32 8.24
#